data_AF-A0A7Y3BMD0-F1
#
_entry.id   AF-A0A7Y3BMD0-F1
#
_cell.length_a   1.000
_cell.length_b   1.000
_cell.length_c   1.000
_cell.angle_alpha   90.00
_cell.angle_beta   90.00
_cell.angle_gamma   90.00
#
_symmetry.space_group_name_H-M   'P 1'
#
loop_
_entity.id
_entity.type
_entity.pdbx_description
1 polymer ?
#
loop_
_entity_poly.entity_id
_entity_poly.type
_entity_poly.pdbx_seq_one_letter_code
_entity_poly.pdbx_strand_id
1 'polypeptide(L)'
;MNVKRFWLAFIAVFVLLFITDWIVHGGILMSTYQSEGVKEAFRSTEEMQSKMWIMWVMYLVWAFFFTFIFVKGYENKGIMEGVKFGIYIGLFYSLVSAYGNYSVYPIPYSLAFQWFIFGLIQSVIFGIAVAAIYKPKAATS
;
A
#
# COMPACT_ATOMS: atom_id res chain seq x y z
N MET A 1 -13.20 20.11 0.86
CA MET A 1 -11.95 19.39 1.23
C MET A 1 -10.93 20.38 1.76
N ASN A 2 -10.18 20.03 2.80
CA ASN A 2 -9.04 20.83 3.25
C ASN A 2 -7.79 20.48 2.42
N VAL A 3 -7.46 21.29 1.40
CA VAL A 3 -6.41 20.98 0.41
C VAL A 3 -5.02 20.84 1.06
N LYS A 4 -4.68 21.72 2.02
CA LYS A 4 -3.39 21.63 2.73
C LYS A 4 -3.25 20.32 3.50
N ARG A 5 -4.30 19.92 4.23
CA ARG A 5 -4.31 18.68 5.01
C ARG A 5 -4.34 17.44 4.12
N PHE A 6 -5.00 17.53 2.95
CA PHE A 6 -4.98 16.47 1.95
C PHE A 6 -3.55 16.18 1.47
N TRP A 7 -2.81 17.22 1.03
CA TRP A 7 -1.45 17.03 0.54
C TRP A 7 -0.49 16.53 1.62
N LEU A 8 -0.63 17.00 2.87
CA LEU A 8 0.15 16.46 3.99
C LEU A 8 -0.12 14.97 4.24
N ALA A 9 -1.40 14.56 4.20
CA ALA A 9 -1.77 13.16 4.37
C ALA A 9 -1.26 12.29 3.20
N PHE A 10 -1.38 12.78 1.96
CA PHE A 10 -0.85 12.12 0.77
C PHE A 10 0.66 11.89 0.86
N ILE A 11 1.44 12.93 1.20
CA ILE A 11 2.89 12.81 1.35
C ILE A 11 3.23 11.80 2.45
N ALA A 12 2.52 11.83 3.58
CA ALA A 12 2.73 10.88 4.67
C ALA A 12 2.45 9.44 4.22
N VAL A 13 1.35 9.19 3.49
CA VAL A 13 1.06 7.85 2.93
C VAL A 13 2.13 7.42 1.94
N PHE A 14 2.58 8.30 1.06
CA PHE A 14 3.63 7.97 0.10
C PHE A 14 4.95 7.58 0.80
N VAL A 15 5.37 8.33 1.81
CA VAL A 15 6.57 8.03 2.60
C VAL A 15 6.41 6.72 3.37
N LEU A 16 5.26 6.51 4.02
CA LEU A 16 4.98 5.27 4.74
C LEU A 16 4.95 4.08 3.79
N LEU A 17 4.35 4.22 2.60
CA LEU A 17 4.35 3.20 1.56
C LEU A 17 5.77 2.82 1.18
N PHE A 18 6.61 3.79 0.85
CA PHE A 18 8.01 3.53 0.50
C PHE A 18 8.78 2.82 1.62
N ILE A 19 8.70 3.33 2.85
CA ILE A 19 9.43 2.76 3.99
C ILE A 19 8.96 1.34 4.29
N THR A 20 7.64 1.13 4.37
CA THR A 20 7.09 -0.19 4.72
C THR A 20 7.31 -1.21 3.61
N ASP A 21 7.24 -0.81 2.34
CA ASP A 21 7.52 -1.70 1.22
C ASP A 21 8.99 -2.10 1.19
N TRP A 22 9.92 -1.16 1.44
CA TRP A 22 11.33 -1.47 1.59
C TRP A 22 11.60 -2.45 2.75
N ILE A 23 10.94 -2.27 3.90
CA ILE A 23 11.05 -3.21 5.03
C ILE A 23 10.53 -4.60 4.65
N VAL A 24 9.34 -4.67 4.06
CA VAL A 24 8.69 -5.94 3.72
C VAL A 24 9.44 -6.67 2.61
N HIS A 25 9.70 -6.01 1.48
CA HIS A 25 10.29 -6.64 0.30
C HIS A 25 11.81 -6.72 0.37
N GLY A 26 12.47 -5.67 0.85
CA GLY A 26 13.93 -5.60 0.94
C GLY A 26 14.51 -6.24 2.21
N GLY A 27 13.74 -6.22 3.31
CA GLY A 27 14.16 -6.82 4.58
C GLY A 27 13.60 -8.23 4.79
N ILE A 28 12.27 -8.35 4.90
CA ILE A 28 11.62 -9.60 5.35
C ILE A 28 11.60 -10.66 4.26
N LEU A 29 11.22 -10.29 3.02
CA LEU A 29 10.96 -11.24 1.94
C LEU A 29 12.13 -11.40 0.95
N MET A 30 13.21 -10.62 1.11
CA MET A 30 14.33 -10.63 0.17
C MET A 30 14.95 -12.03 0.01
N SER A 31 15.14 -12.75 1.11
CA SER A 31 15.69 -14.12 1.06
C SER A 31 14.73 -15.09 0.34
N THR A 32 13.42 -14.92 0.50
CA THR A 32 12.41 -15.68 -0.23
C THR A 32 12.42 -15.37 -1.73
N TYR A 33 12.62 -14.12 -2.15
CA TYR A 33 12.75 -13.79 -3.57
C TYR A 33 14.00 -14.39 -4.23
N GLN A 34 15.03 -14.65 -3.43
CA GLN A 34 16.29 -15.21 -3.91
C GLN A 34 16.35 -16.74 -3.84
N SER A 35 15.36 -17.39 -3.20
CA SER A 35 15.34 -18.84 -3.09
C SER A 35 15.05 -19.52 -4.43
N GLU A 36 15.62 -20.70 -4.60
CA GLU A 36 15.36 -21.57 -5.74
C GLU A 36 13.87 -21.87 -5.89
N GLY A 37 13.37 -21.82 -7.13
CA GLY A 37 11.95 -22.01 -7.46
C GLY A 37 11.09 -20.75 -7.34
N VAL A 38 11.57 -19.70 -6.65
CA VAL A 38 10.87 -18.41 -6.53
C VAL A 38 11.49 -17.37 -7.44
N LYS A 39 12.83 -17.31 -7.48
CA LYS A 39 13.57 -16.32 -8.27
C LYS A 39 13.22 -16.38 -9.76
N GLU A 40 12.97 -17.57 -10.28
CA GLU A 40 12.66 -17.85 -11.68
C GLU A 40 11.27 -17.33 -12.10
N ALA A 41 10.38 -17.07 -11.14
CA ALA A 41 9.07 -16.47 -11.41
C ALA A 41 9.16 -14.96 -11.72
N PHE A 42 10.29 -14.31 -11.40
CA PHE A 42 10.50 -12.88 -11.56
C PHE A 42 11.44 -12.56 -12.73
N ARG A 43 11.38 -11.30 -13.18
CA ARG A 43 12.34 -10.75 -14.14
C ARG A 43 13.76 -10.78 -13.55
N SER A 44 14.77 -10.75 -14.43
CA SER A 44 16.16 -10.61 -13.98
C SER A 44 16.36 -9.32 -13.18
N THR A 45 17.35 -9.31 -12.27
CA THR A 45 17.65 -8.13 -11.44
C THR A 45 17.93 -6.88 -12.27
N GLU A 46 18.69 -7.04 -13.37
CA GLU A 46 19.00 -5.94 -14.29
C GLU A 46 17.73 -5.39 -14.95
N GLU A 47 16.84 -6.28 -15.40
CA GLU A 47 15.59 -5.86 -16.02
C GLU A 47 14.66 -5.17 -15.01
N MET A 48 14.57 -5.68 -13.77
CA MET A 48 13.84 -5.03 -12.69
C MET A 48 14.37 -3.62 -12.42
N GLN A 49 15.70 -3.47 -12.29
CA GLN A 49 16.35 -2.18 -12.06
C GLN A 49 16.04 -1.16 -13.16
N SER A 50 16.09 -1.58 -14.43
CA SER A 50 15.73 -0.72 -15.58
C SER A 50 14.28 -0.21 -15.54
N LYS A 51 13.40 -0.90 -14.82
CA LYS A 51 11.96 -0.62 -14.71
C LYS A 51 11.55 -0.03 -13.37
N MET A 52 12.49 0.26 -12.47
CA MET A 52 12.18 0.79 -11.14
C MET A 52 11.39 2.11 -11.16
N TRP A 53 11.53 2.91 -12.22
CA TRP A 53 10.73 4.12 -12.43
C TRP A 53 9.21 3.83 -12.40
N ILE A 54 8.77 2.66 -12.85
CA ILE A 54 7.35 2.26 -12.83
C ILE A 54 6.85 2.18 -11.40
N MET A 55 7.64 1.61 -10.48
CA MET A 55 7.27 1.50 -9.06
C MET A 55 7.05 2.88 -8.43
N TRP A 56 7.92 3.84 -8.71
CA TRP A 56 7.78 5.20 -8.20
C TRP A 56 6.50 5.88 -8.67
N VAL A 57 6.16 5.73 -9.95
CA VAL A 57 4.90 6.25 -10.50
C VAL A 57 3.70 5.55 -9.87
N MET A 58 3.75 4.23 -9.71
CA MET A 58 2.66 3.46 -9.10
C MET A 58 2.45 3.84 -7.62
N TYR A 59 3.51 4.06 -6.85
CA TYR A 59 3.40 4.51 -5.46
C TYR A 59 2.76 5.90 -5.35
N LEU A 60 3.11 6.84 -6.24
CA LEU A 60 2.48 8.16 -6.28
C LEU A 60 0.98 8.04 -6.58
N VAL A 61 0.61 7.28 -7.61
CA VAL A 61 -0.79 7.06 -7.99
C VAL A 61 -1.56 6.40 -6.85
N TRP A 62 -1.00 5.33 -6.28
CA TRP A 62 -1.63 4.58 -5.20
C TRP A 62 -1.85 5.44 -3.96
N ALA A 63 -0.81 6.14 -3.48
CA ALA A 63 -0.90 7.01 -2.31
C ALA A 63 -1.90 8.15 -2.52
N PHE A 64 -1.95 8.72 -3.74
CA PHE A 64 -2.88 9.79 -4.08
C PHE A 64 -4.34 9.30 -4.01
N PHE A 65 -4.66 8.20 -4.71
CA PHE A 65 -6.03 7.68 -4.74
C PHE A 65 -6.46 7.09 -3.40
N PHE A 66 -5.57 6.41 -2.67
CA PHE A 66 -5.85 5.95 -1.31
C PHE A 66 -6.30 7.12 -0.42
N THR A 67 -5.52 8.21 -0.41
CA THR A 67 -5.82 9.41 0.37
C THR A 67 -7.09 10.09 -0.12
N PHE A 68 -7.27 10.22 -1.43
CA PHE A 68 -8.43 10.87 -2.04
C PHE A 68 -9.73 10.16 -1.72
N ILE A 69 -9.77 8.84 -1.87
CA ILE A 69 -10.95 8.02 -1.57
C ILE A 69 -11.28 8.12 -0.07
N PHE A 70 -10.27 8.00 0.80
CA PHE A 70 -10.48 8.17 2.24
C PHE A 70 -11.12 9.53 2.55
N VAL A 71 -10.54 10.62 2.06
CA VAL A 71 -11.01 11.98 2.33
C VAL A 71 -12.42 12.25 1.81
N LYS A 72 -12.82 11.58 0.72
CA LYS A 72 -14.19 11.67 0.19
C LYS A 72 -15.22 10.97 1.06
N GLY A 73 -14.84 9.87 1.73
CA GLY A 73 -15.71 9.10 2.63
C GLY A 73 -15.55 9.44 4.11
N TYR A 74 -14.62 10.31 4.49
CA TYR A 74 -14.29 10.56 5.89
C TYR A 74 -15.36 11.41 6.60
N GLU A 75 -15.95 10.85 7.65
CA GLU A 75 -17.04 11.45 8.43
C GLU A 75 -16.55 12.18 9.69
N ASN A 76 -15.23 12.25 9.91
CA ASN A 76 -14.61 12.93 11.06
C ASN A 76 -14.98 12.33 12.43
N LYS A 77 -15.22 11.02 12.48
CA LYS A 77 -15.48 10.21 13.69
C LYS A 77 -14.21 9.58 14.26
N GLY A 78 -13.04 9.91 13.70
CA GLY A 78 -11.72 9.61 14.27
C GLY A 78 -10.99 8.43 13.62
N ILE A 79 -9.96 7.94 14.32
CA ILE A 79 -8.95 7.00 13.77
C ILE A 79 -9.56 5.66 13.33
N MET A 80 -10.67 5.23 13.95
CA MET A 80 -11.32 3.96 13.60
C MET A 80 -11.86 3.95 12.16
N GLU A 81 -12.19 5.10 11.57
CA GLU A 81 -12.51 5.19 10.14
C GLU A 81 -11.29 4.82 9.28
N GLY A 82 -10.10 5.28 9.68
CA GLY A 82 -8.83 4.91 9.07
C GLY A 82 -8.57 3.42 9.10
N VAL A 83 -8.79 2.78 10.24
CA VAL A 83 -8.64 1.32 10.39
C VAL A 83 -9.60 0.58 9.47
N LYS A 84 -10.90 0.91 9.51
CA LYS A 84 -11.92 0.26 8.67
C LYS A 84 -11.64 0.43 7.19
N PHE A 85 -11.31 1.66 6.77
CA PHE A 85 -10.95 1.95 5.39
C PHE A 85 -9.71 1.16 4.94
N GLY A 86 -8.67 1.11 5.77
CA GLY A 86 -7.46 0.34 5.50
C GLY A 86 -7.73 -1.15 5.37
N ILE A 87 -8.63 -1.73 6.18
CA ILE A 87 -9.08 -3.11 6.03
C ILE A 87 -9.77 -3.31 4.68
N TYR A 88 -10.70 -2.43 4.31
CA TYR A 88 -11.42 -2.54 3.03
C TYR A 88 -10.48 -2.47 1.83
N ILE A 89 -9.54 -1.52 1.83
CA ILE A 89 -8.55 -1.42 0.76
C ILE A 89 -7.58 -2.61 0.78
N GLY A 90 -7.14 -3.09 1.94
CA GLY A 90 -6.27 -4.25 2.03
C GLY A 90 -6.94 -5.53 1.48
N LEU A 91 -8.23 -5.71 1.75
CA LEU A 91 -9.01 -6.81 1.15
C LEU A 91 -9.26 -6.60 -0.35
N PHE A 92 -9.58 -5.38 -0.77
CA PHE A 92 -9.83 -5.09 -2.18
C PHE A 92 -8.57 -5.19 -3.05
N TYR A 93 -7.45 -4.65 -2.58
CA TYR A 93 -6.22 -4.54 -3.35
C TYR A 93 -5.25 -5.67 -3.02
N SER A 94 -4.83 -5.80 -1.76
CA SER A 94 -3.73 -6.70 -1.40
C SER A 94 -4.12 -8.17 -1.52
N LEU A 95 -5.33 -8.56 -1.09
CA LEU A 95 -5.82 -9.93 -1.26
C LEU A 95 -5.98 -10.29 -2.73
N VAL A 96 -6.70 -9.45 -3.49
CA VAL A 96 -6.97 -9.70 -4.92
C VAL A 96 -5.67 -9.74 -5.73
N SER A 97 -4.74 -8.81 -5.46
CA SER A 97 -3.44 -8.78 -6.13
C SER A 97 -2.60 -10.00 -5.76
N ALA A 98 -2.47 -10.35 -4.48
CA ALA A 98 -1.62 -11.47 -4.06
C ALA A 98 -2.11 -12.81 -4.64
N TYR A 99 -3.41 -13.10 -4.54
CA TYR A 99 -3.96 -14.35 -5.05
C TYR A 99 -4.16 -14.35 -6.57
N GLY A 100 -4.33 -13.18 -7.19
CA GLY A 100 -4.30 -13.03 -8.64
C GLY A 100 -2.91 -13.28 -9.22
N ASN A 101 -1.84 -12.91 -8.50
CA ASN A 101 -0.48 -13.28 -8.89
C ASN A 101 -0.21 -14.77 -8.65
N TYR A 102 -0.68 -15.33 -7.53
CA TYR A 102 -0.55 -16.76 -7.23
C TYR A 102 -1.23 -17.66 -8.28
N SER A 103 -2.33 -17.21 -8.89
CA SER A 103 -3.02 -18.00 -9.92
C SER A 103 -2.30 -18.01 -11.27
N VAL A 104 -1.41 -17.04 -11.52
CA VAL A 104 -0.74 -16.85 -12.81
C VAL A 104 0.74 -17.23 -12.74
N TYR A 105 1.42 -16.84 -11.67
CA TYR A 105 2.84 -17.10 -11.48
C TYR A 105 3.06 -18.34 -10.61
N PRO A 106 4.10 -19.13 -10.88
CA PRO A 106 4.43 -20.33 -10.12
C PRO A 106 5.11 -19.98 -8.78
N ILE A 107 4.48 -19.13 -7.97
CA ILE A 107 4.97 -18.73 -6.65
C ILE A 107 4.38 -19.64 -5.55
N PRO A 108 5.09 -19.89 -4.45
CA PRO A 108 4.57 -20.69 -3.35
C PRO A 108 3.42 -19.96 -2.63
N TYR A 109 2.46 -20.74 -2.12
CA TYR A 109 1.32 -20.21 -1.36
C TYR A 109 1.73 -19.32 -0.19
N SER A 110 2.81 -19.69 0.52
CA SER A 110 3.34 -18.92 1.65
C SER A 110 3.68 -17.47 1.26
N LEU A 111 4.24 -17.25 0.07
CA LEU A 111 4.61 -15.92 -0.40
C LEU A 111 3.37 -15.08 -0.71
N ALA A 112 2.39 -15.67 -1.41
CA ALA A 112 1.12 -14.99 -1.69
C ALA A 112 0.38 -14.62 -0.39
N PHE A 113 0.34 -15.54 0.58
CA PHE A 113 -0.26 -15.27 1.88
C PHE A 113 0.48 -14.13 2.62
N GLN A 114 1.81 -14.11 2.60
CA GLN A 114 2.61 -13.04 3.19
C GLN A 114 2.36 -11.69 2.51
N TRP A 115 2.31 -11.63 1.18
CA TRP A 115 1.97 -10.41 0.44
C TRP A 115 0.61 -9.85 0.84
N PHE A 116 -0.40 -10.71 0.97
CA PHE A 116 -1.71 -10.29 1.46
C PHE A 116 -1.63 -9.72 2.88
N ILE A 117 -1.04 -10.47 3.83
CA ILE A 117 -1.01 -10.06 5.24
C ILE A 117 -0.22 -8.76 5.43
N PHE A 118 0.96 -8.63 4.81
CA PHE A 118 1.75 -7.40 4.91
C PHE A 118 1.06 -6.23 4.23
N GLY A 119 0.48 -6.43 3.04
CA GLY A 119 -0.27 -5.39 2.33
C GLY A 119 -1.53 -4.96 3.09
N LEU A 120 -2.20 -5.86 3.81
CA LEU A 120 -3.33 -5.53 4.68
C LEU A 120 -2.88 -4.67 5.87
N ILE A 121 -1.81 -5.06 6.55
CA ILE A 121 -1.24 -4.31 7.68
C ILE A 121 -0.82 -2.91 7.22
N GLN A 122 -0.11 -2.81 6.09
CA GLN A 122 0.29 -1.54 5.47
C GLN A 122 -0.93 -0.65 5.20
N SER A 123 -1.98 -1.19 4.57
CA SER A 123 -3.20 -0.43 4.26
C SER A 123 -3.87 0.11 5.53
N VAL A 124 -3.88 -0.65 6.62
CA VAL A 124 -4.38 -0.19 7.93
C VAL A 124 -3.52 0.93 8.49
N ILE A 125 -2.19 0.80 8.47
CA ILE A 125 -1.26 1.85 8.91
C ILE A 125 -1.50 3.15 8.13
N PHE A 126 -1.65 3.07 6.81
CA PHE A 126 -1.88 4.25 5.98
C PHE A 126 -3.24 4.88 6.27
N GLY A 127 -4.29 4.07 6.44
CA GLY A 127 -5.62 4.56 6.82
C GLY A 127 -5.58 5.32 8.15
N ILE A 128 -4.89 4.79 9.16
CA ILE A 128 -4.65 5.46 10.45
C ILE A 128 -3.92 6.79 10.24
N ALA A 129 -2.86 6.80 9.43
CA ALA A 129 -2.08 8.01 9.15
C ALA A 129 -2.93 9.10 8.48
N VAL A 130 -3.74 8.74 7.48
CA VAL A 130 -4.66 9.71 6.83
C VAL A 130 -5.68 10.25 7.83
N ALA A 131 -6.31 9.38 8.64
CA ALA A 131 -7.29 9.79 9.64
C ALA A 131 -6.69 10.72 10.71
N ALA A 132 -5.44 10.50 11.11
CA ALA A 132 -4.75 11.34 12.09
C ALA A 132 -4.33 12.70 11.53
N ILE A 133 -3.92 12.75 10.25
CA ILE A 133 -3.38 13.96 9.61
C ILE A 133 -4.49 14.82 9.02
N TYR A 134 -5.47 14.21 8.37
CA TYR A 134 -6.53 14.92 7.66
C TYR A 134 -7.55 15.51 8.63
N LYS A 135 -7.72 16.83 8.56
CA LYS A 135 -8.74 17.57 9.33
C LYS A 135 -9.63 18.33 8.35
N PRO A 136 -10.94 18.00 8.25
CA PRO A 136 -11.87 18.72 7.39
C PRO A 136 -11.87 20.22 7.68
N LYS A 137 -12.17 21.04 6.67
CA LYS A 137 -12.43 22.47 6.91
C LYS A 137 -13.76 22.56 7.66
N ALA A 138 -13.82 23.33 8.74
CA ALA A 138 -15.08 23.61 9.40
C ALA A 138 -16.07 24.17 8.37
N ALA A 139 -17.31 23.69 8.40
CA ALA A 139 -18.38 24.34 7.64
C ALA A 139 -18.49 25.77 8.17
N THR A 140 -18.28 26.76 7.30
CA THR A 140 -18.68 28.13 7.58
C THR A 140 -20.21 28.12 7.61
N SER A 141 -20.78 28.18 8.82
CA SER A 141 -22.20 28.46 9.06
C SER A 141 -22.56 29.84 8.55
#